data_AF-A0A416VTL6-F1
#
_entry.id   AF-A0A416VTL6-F1
#
_cell.length_a   1.000
_cell.length_b   1.000
_cell.length_c   1.000
_cell.angle_alpha   90.00
_cell.angle_beta   90.00
_cell.angle_gamma   90.00
#
_symmetry.space_group_name_H-M   'P 1'
#
loop_
_entity.id
_entity.type
_entity.pdbx_description
1 polymer ?
#
loop_
_entity_poly.entity_id
_entity_poly.type
_entity_poly.pdbx_seq_one_letter_code
_entity_poly.pdbx_strand_id
1 'polypeptide(L)'
;MKLSNSMKKFFAYVCAIAMVVSSMTFYGQTSVKAKGSVAVDGKVYTVTDGDATIAGFTCQGIFDKARIHFAWGTEVDAASITTTVDGKSVKIDGTNAHGMFIPLSEVSTLAVGEYQIVVSATATENSATVTGNATLKIEDEGETTTRDPSVKVWIDLGDGFSYDDSTTATVNNIQQPDWSPEKGIYVNVPAGISSVAVNGKTGDEVTKIQGAGVIVFLSAMTKKTNTVEIEYAGGTATVIIKNENGTDDGDTPTVTPTEKPTEAPTVAPTDVPTENPTEAPTADPTQAPTEESTAAPGSEIKLDKEFNEEGTF
;
A
#
# COMPACT_ATOMS: atom_id res chain seq x y z
N MET A 1 15.00 -46.94 -3.19
CA MET A 1 13.78 -46.21 -2.80
C MET A 1 12.67 -46.50 -3.80
N LYS A 2 11.62 -47.23 -3.40
CA LYS A 2 10.43 -47.43 -4.25
C LYS A 2 9.53 -46.20 -4.09
N LEU A 3 9.51 -45.32 -5.10
CA LEU A 3 8.62 -44.16 -5.12
C LEU A 3 7.14 -44.60 -5.16
N SER A 4 6.34 -44.01 -4.27
CA SER A 4 4.88 -44.16 -4.21
C SER A 4 4.23 -43.80 -5.55
N ASN A 5 3.17 -44.52 -5.92
CA ASN A 5 2.41 -44.27 -7.15
C ASN A 5 1.84 -42.84 -7.24
N SER A 6 1.67 -42.15 -6.10
CA SER A 6 1.26 -40.74 -6.07
C SER A 6 2.37 -39.80 -6.55
N MET A 7 3.62 -40.04 -6.15
CA MET A 7 4.77 -39.24 -6.60
C MET A 7 5.11 -39.49 -8.07
N LYS A 8 4.87 -40.69 -8.59
CA LYS A 8 5.02 -40.97 -10.03
C LYS A 8 4.00 -40.19 -10.87
N LYS A 9 2.77 -40.00 -10.37
CA LYS A 9 1.75 -39.18 -11.03
C LYS A 9 2.08 -37.69 -10.95
N PHE A 10 2.60 -37.21 -9.83
CA PHE A 10 3.05 -35.83 -9.68
C PHE A 10 4.23 -35.50 -10.60
N PHE A 11 5.24 -36.37 -10.68
CA PHE A 11 6.37 -36.19 -11.61
C PHE A 11 5.97 -36.33 -13.09
N ALA A 12 5.01 -37.20 -13.41
CA ALA A 12 4.47 -37.30 -14.77
C ALA A 12 3.69 -36.04 -15.20
N TYR A 13 3.01 -35.38 -14.27
CA TYR A 13 2.29 -34.13 -14.52
C TYR A 13 3.25 -32.95 -14.72
N VAL A 14 4.32 -32.87 -13.91
CA VAL A 14 5.38 -31.87 -14.06
C VAL A 14 6.18 -32.08 -15.36
N CYS A 15 6.43 -33.33 -15.78
CA CYS A 15 7.08 -33.62 -17.07
C CYS A 15 6.16 -33.32 -18.27
N ALA A 16 4.85 -33.57 -18.19
CA ALA A 16 3.92 -33.21 -19.25
C ALA A 16 3.79 -31.70 -19.41
N ILE A 17 3.74 -30.95 -18.31
CA ILE A 17 3.68 -29.48 -18.34
C ILE A 17 5.01 -28.89 -18.85
N ALA A 18 6.16 -29.43 -18.45
CA ALA A 18 7.46 -28.99 -18.97
C ALA A 18 7.69 -29.34 -20.45
N MET A 19 7.15 -30.47 -20.94
CA MET A 19 7.24 -30.86 -22.36
C MET A 19 6.28 -30.08 -23.26
N VAL A 20 5.16 -29.56 -22.74
CA VAL A 20 4.29 -28.62 -23.47
C VAL A 20 4.98 -27.27 -23.68
N VAL A 21 5.83 -26.83 -22.75
CA VAL A 21 6.53 -25.53 -22.86
C VAL A 21 7.76 -25.59 -23.79
N SER A 22 8.28 -26.79 -24.09
CA SER A 22 9.55 -26.94 -24.83
C SER A 22 9.41 -27.29 -26.32
N SER A 23 8.19 -27.44 -26.85
CA SER A 23 7.95 -27.92 -28.22
C SER A 23 7.39 -26.88 -29.21
N MET A 24 7.28 -25.60 -28.83
CA MET A 24 7.04 -24.53 -29.80
C MET A 24 8.36 -24.13 -30.46
N THR A 25 8.80 -24.94 -31.41
CA THR A 25 9.81 -24.56 -32.39
C THR A 25 9.31 -23.34 -33.16
N PHE A 26 9.98 -22.21 -32.95
CA PHE A 26 9.89 -21.04 -33.81
C PHE A 26 10.34 -21.43 -35.22
N TYR A 27 9.38 -21.55 -36.12
CA TYR A 27 9.59 -21.51 -37.56
C TYR A 27 8.77 -20.34 -38.10
N GLY A 28 9.44 -19.49 -38.87
CA GLY A 28 9.02 -18.13 -39.18
C GLY A 28 7.61 -17.97 -39.74
N GLN A 29 6.79 -17.25 -39.00
CA GLN A 29 5.87 -16.22 -39.50
C GLN A 29 5.66 -15.25 -38.33
N THR A 30 5.87 -13.96 -38.53
CA THR A 30 5.58 -12.93 -37.52
C THR A 30 4.07 -12.86 -37.29
N SER A 31 3.53 -13.72 -36.44
CA SER A 31 2.17 -13.59 -35.90
C SER A 31 2.28 -12.79 -34.62
N VAL A 32 1.90 -11.52 -34.71
CA VAL A 32 1.72 -10.67 -33.53
C VAL A 32 0.58 -11.29 -32.72
N LYS A 33 0.89 -12.06 -31.68
CA LYS A 33 -0.15 -12.57 -30.76
C LYS A 33 -0.71 -11.36 -30.04
N ALA A 34 -1.96 -11.04 -30.32
CA ALA A 34 -2.68 -9.98 -29.64
C ALA A 34 -2.80 -10.28 -28.15
N LYS A 35 -2.75 -9.24 -27.32
CA LYS A 35 -3.10 -9.35 -25.91
C LYS A 35 -4.55 -8.92 -25.73
N GLY A 36 -5.33 -9.69 -24.98
CA GLY A 36 -6.70 -9.29 -24.60
C GLY A 36 -6.73 -8.06 -23.68
N SER A 37 -5.57 -7.65 -23.17
CA SER A 37 -5.40 -6.47 -22.33
C SER A 37 -4.04 -5.81 -22.56
N VAL A 38 -3.97 -4.48 -22.44
CA VAL A 38 -2.72 -3.69 -22.49
C VAL A 38 -2.72 -2.61 -21.41
N ALA A 39 -1.56 -2.36 -20.80
CA ALA A 39 -1.34 -1.22 -19.94
C ALA A 39 -0.73 -0.06 -20.74
N VAL A 40 -1.35 1.12 -20.69
CA VAL A 40 -0.88 2.37 -21.32
C VAL A 40 -1.18 3.53 -20.38
N ASP A 41 -0.16 4.33 -20.07
CA ASP A 41 -0.26 5.54 -19.25
C ASP A 41 -0.95 5.33 -17.89
N GLY A 42 -0.66 4.23 -17.20
CA GLY A 42 -1.25 3.91 -15.88
C GLY A 42 -2.69 3.41 -15.96
N LYS A 43 -3.18 3.02 -17.14
CA LYS A 43 -4.50 2.42 -17.35
C LYS A 43 -4.40 1.09 -18.07
N VAL A 44 -5.20 0.14 -17.62
CA VAL A 44 -5.36 -1.18 -18.23
C VAL A 44 -6.60 -1.18 -19.10
N TYR A 45 -6.42 -1.44 -20.38
CA TYR A 45 -7.48 -1.54 -21.38
C TYR A 45 -7.67 -3.02 -21.67
N THR A 46 -8.86 -3.54 -21.39
CA THR A 46 -9.25 -4.93 -21.67
C THR A 46 -10.40 -4.93 -22.65
N VAL A 47 -10.33 -5.76 -23.69
CA VAL A 47 -11.38 -5.86 -24.70
C VAL A 47 -11.90 -7.28 -24.79
N THR A 48 -13.22 -7.40 -24.86
CA THR A 48 -13.92 -8.69 -24.87
C THR A 48 -14.96 -8.72 -25.98
N ASP A 49 -15.05 -9.85 -26.68
CA ASP A 49 -16.07 -10.10 -27.69
C ASP A 49 -17.48 -10.02 -27.08
N GLY A 50 -18.40 -9.44 -27.84
CA GLY A 50 -19.82 -9.44 -27.54
C GLY A 50 -20.62 -10.08 -28.68
N ASP A 51 -21.95 -9.97 -28.57
CA ASP A 51 -22.85 -10.52 -29.57
C ASP A 51 -22.72 -9.81 -30.91
N ALA A 52 -22.90 -10.56 -32.00
CA ALA A 52 -22.78 -10.02 -33.35
C ALA A 52 -23.83 -10.63 -34.28
N THR A 53 -24.30 -9.81 -35.22
CA THR A 53 -25.08 -10.25 -36.38
C THR A 53 -24.19 -10.46 -37.61
N ILE A 54 -23.03 -9.80 -37.66
CA ILE A 54 -22.01 -10.06 -38.69
C ILE A 54 -21.32 -11.41 -38.42
N ALA A 55 -21.33 -12.30 -39.40
CA ALA A 55 -20.84 -13.66 -39.20
C ALA A 55 -19.31 -13.68 -39.06
N GLY A 56 -18.82 -14.43 -38.07
CA GLY A 56 -17.40 -14.56 -37.77
C GLY A 56 -16.77 -13.32 -37.12
N PHE A 57 -17.58 -12.40 -36.57
CA PHE A 57 -17.08 -11.25 -35.82
C PHE A 57 -16.19 -11.67 -34.66
N THR A 58 -15.08 -10.97 -34.48
CA THR A 58 -14.21 -11.11 -33.32
C THR A 58 -13.41 -9.82 -33.07
N CYS A 59 -13.27 -9.44 -31.81
CA CYS A 59 -12.25 -8.54 -31.31
C CYS A 59 -10.97 -9.35 -31.13
N GLN A 60 -10.01 -9.09 -32.00
CA GLN A 60 -8.73 -9.79 -31.97
C GLN A 60 -7.85 -9.36 -30.79
N GLY A 61 -8.27 -8.40 -29.97
CA GLY A 61 -7.48 -7.86 -28.87
C GLY A 61 -6.72 -6.60 -29.25
N ILE A 62 -5.73 -6.25 -28.42
CA ILE A 62 -4.93 -5.04 -28.53
C ILE A 62 -3.51 -5.40 -28.99
N PHE A 63 -3.07 -4.72 -30.06
CA PHE A 63 -1.79 -4.96 -30.71
C PHE A 63 -0.73 -3.91 -30.32
N ASP A 64 0.53 -4.20 -30.63
CA ASP A 64 1.76 -3.47 -30.33
C ASP A 64 1.77 -1.96 -30.67
N LYS A 65 0.85 -1.51 -31.51
CA LYS A 65 0.65 -0.08 -31.83
C LYS A 65 -0.48 0.60 -31.02
N ALA A 66 -0.91 0.00 -29.91
CA ALA A 66 -2.05 0.45 -29.11
C ALA A 66 -3.30 0.63 -29.99
N ARG A 67 -3.78 -0.46 -30.58
CA ARG A 67 -4.97 -0.47 -31.44
C ARG A 67 -5.82 -1.67 -31.11
N ILE A 68 -7.13 -1.46 -30.98
CA ILE A 68 -8.12 -2.51 -30.77
C ILE A 68 -8.52 -3.01 -32.16
N HIS A 69 -8.26 -4.29 -32.45
CA HIS A 69 -8.51 -4.87 -33.77
C HIS A 69 -9.81 -5.64 -33.80
N PHE A 70 -10.56 -5.48 -34.88
CA PHE A 70 -11.78 -6.23 -35.17
C PHE A 70 -11.66 -6.91 -36.53
N ALA A 71 -12.15 -8.14 -36.60
CA ALA A 71 -12.24 -8.88 -37.84
C ALA A 71 -13.55 -9.64 -37.95
N TRP A 72 -13.95 -9.99 -39.16
CA TRP A 72 -15.15 -10.75 -39.42
C TRP A 72 -15.03 -11.56 -40.72
N GLY A 73 -15.93 -12.53 -40.91
CA GLY A 73 -15.95 -13.40 -42.08
C GLY A 73 -16.85 -12.93 -43.22
N THR A 74 -17.94 -12.20 -42.92
CA THR A 74 -18.86 -11.67 -43.94
C THR A 74 -18.25 -10.48 -44.69
N GLU A 75 -18.28 -10.49 -46.02
CA GLU A 75 -17.81 -9.34 -46.81
C GLU A 75 -18.76 -8.14 -46.63
N VAL A 76 -18.21 -6.98 -46.25
CA VAL A 76 -18.97 -5.73 -46.08
C VAL A 76 -18.41 -4.61 -46.94
N ASP A 77 -19.25 -3.62 -47.27
CA ASP A 77 -18.79 -2.39 -47.90
C ASP A 77 -17.90 -1.61 -46.92
N ALA A 78 -16.60 -1.54 -47.23
CA ALA A 78 -15.61 -0.89 -46.39
C ALA A 78 -15.92 0.59 -46.12
N ALA A 79 -16.57 1.29 -47.05
CA ALA A 79 -16.93 2.70 -46.89
C ALA A 79 -18.12 2.90 -45.91
N SER A 80 -18.89 1.84 -45.66
CA SER A 80 -20.05 1.87 -44.76
C SER A 80 -19.70 1.59 -43.29
N ILE A 81 -18.46 1.17 -43.02
CA ILE A 81 -18.04 0.77 -41.68
C ILE A 81 -18.02 2.00 -40.77
N THR A 82 -18.77 1.90 -39.67
CA THR A 82 -18.84 2.91 -38.61
C THR A 82 -18.71 2.24 -37.27
N THR A 83 -18.27 2.99 -36.27
CA THR A 83 -18.12 2.47 -34.90
C THR A 83 -18.42 3.53 -33.87
N THR A 84 -19.03 3.09 -32.77
CA THR A 84 -19.24 3.91 -31.57
C THR A 84 -18.64 3.25 -30.35
N VAL A 85 -18.12 4.08 -29.43
CA VAL A 85 -17.76 3.68 -28.06
C VAL A 85 -18.67 4.47 -27.13
N ASP A 86 -19.45 3.78 -26.30
CA ASP A 86 -20.44 4.40 -25.40
C ASP A 86 -21.43 5.32 -26.16
N GLY A 87 -21.86 4.87 -27.34
CA GLY A 87 -22.75 5.63 -28.23
C GLY A 87 -22.11 6.84 -28.93
N LYS A 88 -20.84 7.14 -28.70
CA LYS A 88 -20.11 8.23 -29.37
C LYS A 88 -19.30 7.69 -30.54
N SER A 89 -19.41 8.31 -31.71
CA SER A 89 -18.60 7.95 -32.88
C SER A 89 -17.12 8.19 -32.61
N VAL A 90 -16.30 7.19 -32.91
CA VAL A 90 -14.83 7.25 -32.81
C VAL A 90 -14.19 7.15 -34.19
N LYS A 91 -12.97 7.65 -34.34
CA LYS A 91 -12.24 7.43 -35.59
C LYS A 91 -11.82 5.97 -35.72
N ILE A 92 -11.92 5.48 -36.95
CA ILE A 92 -11.51 4.13 -37.34
C ILE A 92 -10.37 4.24 -38.35
N ASP A 93 -9.49 3.25 -38.37
CA ASP A 93 -8.37 3.19 -39.31
C ASP A 93 -8.13 1.72 -39.76
N GLY A 94 -7.39 1.54 -40.84
CA GLY A 94 -7.11 0.23 -41.46
C GLY A 94 -8.33 -0.51 -42.01
N THR A 95 -9.38 0.22 -42.34
CA THR A 95 -10.66 -0.32 -42.79
C THR A 95 -10.52 -1.11 -44.09
N ASN A 96 -11.08 -2.32 -44.11
CA ASN A 96 -11.25 -3.16 -45.29
C ASN A 96 -12.54 -4.00 -45.16
N ALA A 97 -12.84 -4.82 -46.16
CA ALA A 97 -14.08 -5.60 -46.19
C ALA A 97 -14.23 -6.65 -45.08
N HIS A 98 -13.18 -6.94 -44.31
CA HIS A 98 -13.12 -7.99 -43.29
C HIS A 98 -12.60 -7.50 -41.93
N GLY A 99 -12.35 -6.20 -41.77
CA GLY A 99 -11.83 -5.70 -40.51
C GLY A 99 -11.57 -4.20 -40.47
N MET A 100 -11.31 -3.76 -39.26
CA MET A 100 -10.93 -2.39 -38.93
C MET A 100 -10.19 -2.38 -37.59
N PHE A 101 -9.59 -1.25 -37.23
CA PHE A 101 -9.13 -1.04 -35.86
C PHE A 101 -9.49 0.34 -35.33
N ILE A 102 -9.60 0.42 -34.01
CA ILE A 102 -9.77 1.66 -33.25
C ILE A 102 -8.41 2.00 -32.62
N PRO A 103 -7.81 3.17 -32.93
CA PRO A 103 -6.62 3.64 -32.21
C PRO A 103 -6.95 3.85 -30.72
N LEU A 104 -6.08 3.38 -29.82
CA LEU A 104 -6.32 3.52 -28.38
C LEU A 104 -6.36 4.99 -27.93
N SER A 105 -5.77 5.92 -28.71
CA SER A 105 -5.88 7.36 -28.51
C SER A 105 -7.30 7.91 -28.60
N GLU A 106 -8.21 7.21 -29.28
CA GLU A 106 -9.63 7.61 -29.36
C GLU A 106 -10.39 7.27 -28.07
N VAL A 107 -9.86 6.36 -27.25
CA VAL A 107 -10.48 5.89 -26.00
C VAL A 107 -9.65 6.22 -24.76
N SER A 108 -8.44 6.75 -24.92
CA SER A 108 -7.52 7.02 -23.80
C SER A 108 -7.96 8.16 -22.87
N THR A 109 -8.91 8.99 -23.32
CA THR A 109 -9.50 10.08 -22.52
C THR A 109 -10.74 9.64 -21.73
N LEU A 110 -11.22 8.41 -21.94
CA LEU A 110 -12.32 7.85 -21.17
C LEU A 110 -11.90 7.60 -19.72
N ALA A 111 -12.85 7.75 -18.81
CA ALA A 111 -12.62 7.44 -17.40
C ALA A 111 -12.48 5.92 -17.19
N VAL A 112 -12.13 5.52 -15.97
CA VAL A 112 -12.25 4.12 -15.55
C VAL A 112 -13.71 3.71 -15.64
N GLY A 113 -13.98 2.55 -16.24
CA GLY A 113 -15.33 2.07 -16.47
C GLY A 113 -15.42 1.04 -17.59
N GLU A 114 -16.65 0.60 -17.86
CA GLU A 114 -16.98 -0.33 -18.94
C GLU A 114 -17.79 0.39 -20.02
N TYR A 115 -17.40 0.17 -21.27
CA TYR A 115 -17.91 0.89 -22.42
C TYR A 115 -18.28 -0.10 -23.53
N GLN A 116 -19.47 0.07 -24.09
CA GLN A 116 -19.91 -0.73 -25.23
C GLN A 116 -19.30 -0.20 -26.53
N ILE A 117 -18.66 -1.09 -27.28
CA ILE A 117 -18.22 -0.86 -28.65
C ILE A 117 -19.25 -1.49 -29.58
N VAL A 118 -19.74 -0.71 -30.53
CA VAL A 118 -20.66 -1.19 -31.56
C VAL A 118 -20.06 -0.87 -32.93
N VAL A 119 -19.75 -1.91 -33.70
CA VAL A 119 -19.35 -1.81 -35.10
C VAL A 119 -20.58 -2.05 -35.96
N SER A 120 -20.80 -1.21 -36.97
CA SER A 120 -21.90 -1.35 -37.94
C SER A 120 -21.37 -1.23 -39.37
N ALA A 121 -21.88 -2.07 -40.27
CA ALA A 121 -21.52 -2.06 -41.68
C ALA A 121 -22.68 -2.55 -42.55
N THR A 122 -22.58 -2.35 -43.86
CA THR A 122 -23.52 -2.87 -44.86
C THR A 122 -22.94 -4.11 -45.52
N ALA A 123 -23.61 -5.25 -45.41
CA ALA A 123 -23.20 -6.50 -46.06
C ALA A 123 -23.35 -6.38 -47.59
N THR A 124 -22.34 -6.83 -48.34
CA THR A 124 -22.34 -6.70 -49.82
C THR A 124 -23.34 -7.64 -50.50
N GLU A 125 -23.63 -8.79 -49.89
CA GLU A 125 -24.48 -9.84 -50.47
C GLU A 125 -25.97 -9.44 -50.57
N ASN A 126 -26.48 -8.67 -49.61
CA ASN A 126 -27.91 -8.40 -49.46
C ASN A 126 -28.22 -6.96 -49.03
N SER A 127 -27.20 -6.09 -48.90
CA SER A 127 -27.33 -4.71 -48.43
C SER A 127 -27.95 -4.56 -47.03
N ALA A 128 -27.95 -5.62 -46.22
CA ALA A 128 -28.43 -5.55 -44.84
C ALA A 128 -27.40 -4.87 -43.95
N THR A 129 -27.88 -4.11 -42.97
CA THR A 129 -27.04 -3.63 -41.88
C THR A 129 -26.68 -4.79 -40.96
N VAL A 130 -25.39 -4.99 -40.76
CA VAL A 130 -24.83 -5.97 -39.83
C VAL A 130 -24.02 -5.26 -38.75
N THR A 131 -23.98 -5.88 -37.57
CA THR A 131 -23.41 -5.31 -36.36
C THR A 131 -22.53 -6.31 -35.63
N GLY A 132 -21.50 -5.81 -34.95
CA GLY A 132 -20.69 -6.58 -34.02
C GLY A 132 -20.44 -5.77 -32.76
N ASN A 133 -20.72 -6.36 -31.60
CA ASN A 133 -20.53 -5.71 -30.31
C ASN A 133 -19.28 -6.23 -29.62
N ALA A 134 -18.63 -5.37 -28.83
CA ALA A 134 -17.56 -5.73 -27.93
C ALA A 134 -17.61 -4.84 -26.70
N THR A 135 -16.98 -5.26 -25.62
CA THR A 135 -16.86 -4.45 -24.39
C THR A 135 -15.42 -4.00 -24.22
N LEU A 136 -15.23 -2.70 -24.02
CA LEU A 136 -13.97 -2.12 -23.56
C LEU A 136 -14.08 -1.83 -22.07
N LYS A 137 -13.20 -2.43 -21.29
CA LYS A 137 -13.04 -2.17 -19.87
C LYS A 137 -11.74 -1.40 -19.65
N ILE A 138 -11.85 -0.24 -19.00
CA ILE A 138 -10.71 0.59 -18.61
C ILE A 138 -10.62 0.55 -17.10
N GLU A 139 -9.48 0.12 -16.59
CA GLU A 139 -9.16 0.07 -15.16
C GLU A 139 -7.91 0.91 -14.93
N ASP A 140 -7.73 1.46 -13.73
CA ASP A 140 -6.41 1.96 -13.37
C ASP A 140 -5.44 0.77 -13.28
N GLU A 141 -4.19 1.01 -13.65
CA GLU A 141 -3.10 0.05 -13.49
C GLU A 141 -2.80 -0.10 -11.99
N GLY A 142 -3.67 -0.83 -11.31
CA GLY A 142 -3.40 -1.33 -9.98
C GLY A 142 -2.30 -2.38 -10.06
N GLU A 143 -1.43 -2.43 -9.06
CA GLU A 143 -0.63 -3.63 -8.78
C GLU A 143 -1.59 -4.80 -8.47
N THR A 144 -2.14 -5.43 -9.51
CA THR A 144 -3.01 -6.59 -9.33
C THR A 144 -2.14 -7.82 -9.11
N THR A 145 -1.65 -7.99 -7.88
CA THR A 145 -1.65 -9.33 -7.33
C THR A 145 -3.02 -9.51 -6.69
N THR A 146 -3.91 -10.28 -7.33
CA THR A 146 -5.14 -10.75 -6.67
C THR A 146 -4.71 -11.77 -5.62
N ARG A 147 -4.19 -11.29 -4.49
CA ARG A 147 -3.80 -12.11 -3.35
C ARG A 147 -5.08 -12.64 -2.72
N ASP A 148 -5.14 -13.95 -2.49
CA ASP A 148 -6.13 -14.52 -1.59
C ASP A 148 -5.97 -13.82 -0.22
N PRO A 149 -7.00 -13.11 0.30
CA PRO A 149 -6.90 -12.38 1.56
C PRO A 149 -6.63 -13.30 2.76
N SER A 150 -6.82 -14.61 2.61
CA SER A 150 -6.48 -15.63 3.61
C SER A 150 -4.96 -15.91 3.67
N VAL A 151 -4.23 -15.57 2.62
CA VAL A 151 -2.78 -15.78 2.53
C VAL A 151 -2.07 -14.53 3.04
N LYS A 152 -1.50 -14.66 4.24
CA LYS A 152 -0.61 -13.65 4.81
C LYS A 152 0.74 -13.71 4.10
N VAL A 153 1.14 -12.62 3.46
CA VAL A 153 2.50 -12.47 2.96
C VAL A 153 3.24 -11.56 3.94
N TRP A 154 4.41 -12.03 4.39
CA TRP A 154 5.23 -11.35 5.37
C TRP A 154 6.38 -10.66 4.66
N ILE A 155 6.45 -9.35 4.79
CA ILE A 155 7.54 -8.53 4.25
C ILE A 155 8.57 -8.30 5.35
N ASP A 156 9.81 -8.69 5.07
CA ASP A 156 10.92 -8.51 5.99
C ASP A 156 11.34 -7.04 6.11
N LEU A 157 11.52 -6.57 7.34
CA LEU A 157 11.98 -5.21 7.66
C LEU A 157 13.43 -5.22 8.19
N GLY A 158 14.01 -6.40 8.43
CA GLY A 158 15.27 -6.58 9.13
C GLY A 158 15.11 -6.64 10.65
N ASP A 159 16.22 -6.90 11.34
CA ASP A 159 16.31 -7.00 12.82
C ASP A 159 15.32 -7.98 13.47
N GLY A 160 14.89 -9.02 12.73
CA GLY A 160 13.91 -10.02 13.18
C GLY A 160 12.46 -9.53 13.15
N PHE A 161 12.19 -8.42 12.44
CA PHE A 161 10.84 -7.88 12.26
C PHE A 161 10.33 -8.08 10.84
N SER A 162 9.06 -8.46 10.73
CA SER A 162 8.35 -8.50 9.44
C SER A 162 6.90 -8.05 9.63
N TYR A 163 6.24 -7.59 8.56
CA TYR A 163 4.84 -7.16 8.63
C TYR A 163 3.96 -7.86 7.60
N ASP A 164 2.67 -7.93 7.90
CA ASP A 164 1.62 -8.45 7.02
C ASP A 164 1.24 -7.40 5.96
N ASP A 165 1.46 -7.70 4.69
CA ASP A 165 1.20 -6.81 3.55
C ASP A 165 -0.30 -6.64 3.23
N SER A 166 -1.22 -7.16 4.06
CA SER A 166 -2.66 -6.81 4.00
C SER A 166 -2.98 -5.41 4.51
N THR A 167 -2.01 -4.73 5.13
CA THR A 167 -2.25 -3.40 5.73
C THR A 167 -2.48 -2.31 4.68
N THR A 168 -3.31 -1.33 5.02
CA THR A 168 -3.55 -0.13 4.21
C THR A 168 -2.56 1.00 4.49
N ALA A 169 -1.75 0.88 5.55
CA ALA A 169 -0.69 1.83 5.87
C ALA A 169 0.59 1.51 5.06
N THR A 170 1.35 2.55 4.71
CA THR A 170 2.66 2.38 4.09
C THR A 170 3.70 2.10 5.17
N VAL A 171 4.21 0.87 5.22
CA VAL A 171 5.30 0.47 6.14
C VAL A 171 6.62 0.59 5.39
N ASN A 172 7.51 1.47 5.85
CA ASN A 172 8.76 1.79 5.13
C ASN A 172 9.90 0.86 5.52
N ASN A 173 10.56 1.14 6.64
CA ASN A 173 11.69 0.41 7.16
C ASN A 173 11.89 0.74 8.66
N ILE A 174 12.84 0.04 9.28
CA ILE A 174 13.31 0.38 10.62
C ILE A 174 14.26 1.58 10.53
N GLN A 175 13.99 2.62 11.32
CA GLN A 175 14.80 3.83 11.34
C GLN A 175 14.66 4.59 12.68
N GLN A 176 15.52 5.59 12.87
CA GLN A 176 15.46 6.55 13.98
C GLN A 176 15.73 7.95 13.43
N PRO A 177 14.70 8.68 12.99
CA PRO A 177 14.87 10.07 12.59
C PRO A 177 15.07 10.98 13.82
N ASP A 178 15.59 12.18 13.62
CA ASP A 178 15.99 13.12 14.69
C ASP A 178 14.86 13.48 15.68
N TRP A 179 13.61 13.39 15.24
CA TRP A 179 12.42 13.66 16.05
C TRP A 179 11.95 12.47 16.88
N SER A 180 12.56 11.29 16.70
CA SER A 180 12.24 10.07 17.42
C SER A 180 13.26 9.80 18.54
N PRO A 181 12.82 9.52 19.78
CA PRO A 181 13.73 9.24 20.89
C PRO A 181 14.49 7.91 20.73
N GLU A 182 13.94 6.96 19.97
CA GLU A 182 14.56 5.66 19.72
C GLU A 182 14.21 5.08 18.34
N LYS A 183 14.82 3.94 18.01
CA LYS A 183 14.55 3.20 16.77
C LYS A 183 13.15 2.61 16.77
N GLY A 184 12.51 2.65 15.61
CA GLY A 184 11.22 2.03 15.39
C GLY A 184 10.94 1.78 13.92
N ILE A 185 9.80 1.17 13.64
CA ILE A 185 9.28 0.98 12.29
C ILE A 185 8.57 2.27 11.88
N TYR A 186 8.98 2.86 10.77
CA TYR A 186 8.33 4.04 10.23
C TYR A 186 7.13 3.68 9.36
N VAL A 187 5.97 4.21 9.74
CA VAL A 187 4.69 3.95 9.08
C VAL A 187 4.05 5.28 8.66
N ASN A 188 3.52 5.34 7.45
CA ASN A 188 2.75 6.48 6.93
C ASN A 188 1.31 6.07 6.63
N VAL A 189 0.41 7.03 6.81
CA VAL A 189 -1.00 6.92 6.37
C VAL A 189 -1.38 8.13 5.50
N PRO A 190 -2.49 8.08 4.74
CA PRO A 190 -2.85 9.14 3.78
C PRO A 190 -3.20 10.51 4.39
N ALA A 191 -3.44 10.59 5.71
CA ALA A 191 -3.80 11.84 6.38
C ALA A 191 -3.20 11.93 7.79
N GLY A 192 -3.42 13.05 8.48
CA GLY A 192 -2.91 13.25 9.85
C GLY A 192 -3.40 12.17 10.83
N ILE A 193 -2.48 11.64 11.64
CA ILE A 193 -2.73 10.60 12.63
C ILE A 193 -3.30 11.23 13.90
N SER A 194 -4.39 10.67 14.42
CA SER A 194 -5.02 11.09 15.68
C SER A 194 -4.53 10.28 16.88
N SER A 195 -4.31 8.97 16.72
CA SER A 195 -3.77 8.12 17.78
C SER A 195 -3.16 6.85 17.21
N VAL A 196 -2.19 6.28 17.94
CA VAL A 196 -1.65 4.96 17.63
C VAL A 196 -1.63 4.09 18.89
N ALA A 197 -2.06 2.84 18.75
CA ALA A 197 -1.99 1.83 19.78
C ALA A 197 -1.09 0.67 19.33
N VAL A 198 -0.20 0.21 20.22
CA VAL A 198 0.62 -1.00 20.03
C VAL A 198 0.19 -2.01 21.07
N ASN A 199 -0.40 -3.13 20.65
CA ASN A 199 -0.95 -4.15 21.54
C ASN A 199 -1.95 -3.58 22.57
N GLY A 200 -2.73 -2.58 22.17
CA GLY A 200 -3.69 -1.87 23.02
C GLY A 200 -3.09 -0.79 23.94
N LYS A 201 -1.77 -0.58 23.93
CA LYS A 201 -1.12 0.52 24.67
C LYS A 201 -0.94 1.75 23.76
N THR A 202 -1.20 2.94 24.28
CA THR A 202 -1.11 4.20 23.52
C THR A 202 -0.13 5.18 24.19
N GLY A 203 0.34 6.18 23.45
CA GLY A 203 1.10 7.31 23.99
C GLY A 203 2.58 7.34 23.56
N ASP A 204 3.32 8.30 24.12
CA ASP A 204 4.73 8.55 23.81
C ASP A 204 5.67 7.41 24.25
N GLU A 205 5.19 6.41 25.00
CA GLU A 205 5.98 5.22 25.39
C GLU A 205 6.06 4.17 24.28
N VAL A 206 5.12 4.20 23.33
CA VAL A 206 5.02 3.16 22.28
C VAL A 206 5.26 3.69 20.88
N THR A 207 5.06 4.99 20.68
CA THR A 207 5.18 5.62 19.37
C THR A 207 5.57 7.08 19.46
N LYS A 208 6.09 7.62 18.34
CA LYS A 208 6.16 9.07 18.12
C LYS A 208 5.45 9.43 16.82
N ILE A 209 4.50 10.36 16.88
CA ILE A 209 3.71 10.81 15.73
C ILE A 209 4.26 12.16 15.23
N GLN A 210 4.40 12.30 13.91
CA GLN A 210 4.69 13.56 13.24
C GLN A 210 3.84 13.68 11.96
N GLY A 211 2.75 14.47 12.05
CA GLY A 211 1.83 14.68 10.93
C GLY A 211 1.14 13.38 10.50
N ALA A 212 1.44 12.92 9.27
CA ALA A 212 0.92 11.68 8.70
C ALA A 212 1.86 10.48 8.87
N GLY A 213 3.01 10.67 9.53
CA GLY A 213 3.99 9.63 9.82
C GLY A 213 4.05 9.30 11.31
N VAL A 214 4.38 8.05 11.62
CA VAL A 214 4.62 7.57 12.99
C VAL A 214 5.85 6.66 13.03
N ILE A 215 6.66 6.80 14.07
CA ILE A 215 7.66 5.79 14.44
C ILE A 215 7.04 4.92 15.53
N VAL A 216 6.87 3.63 15.23
CA VAL A 216 6.41 2.61 16.18
C VAL A 216 7.62 1.96 16.81
N PHE A 217 7.84 2.15 18.11
CA PHE A 217 9.11 1.76 18.73
C PHE A 217 9.30 0.25 18.77
N LEU A 218 10.54 -0.19 18.52
CA LEU A 218 10.90 -1.61 18.61
C LEU A 218 10.71 -2.14 20.04
N SER A 219 10.97 -1.29 21.05
CA SER A 219 10.81 -1.56 22.48
C SER A 219 9.37 -1.92 22.87
N ALA A 220 8.38 -1.39 22.16
CA ALA A 220 6.96 -1.61 22.41
C ALA A 220 6.44 -2.93 21.82
N MET A 221 7.17 -3.52 20.88
CA MET A 221 6.76 -4.72 20.13
C MET A 221 7.29 -6.00 20.77
N THR A 222 6.90 -6.25 22.03
CA THR A 222 7.47 -7.35 22.83
C THR A 222 6.88 -8.74 22.50
N LYS A 223 5.79 -8.82 21.74
CA LYS A 223 5.10 -10.09 21.46
C LYS A 223 5.60 -10.71 20.17
N LYS A 224 5.42 -12.03 19.98
CA LYS A 224 5.72 -12.67 18.67
C LYS A 224 4.89 -12.10 17.54
N THR A 225 3.64 -11.73 17.84
CA THR A 225 2.75 -11.00 16.93
C THR A 225 2.27 -9.76 17.65
N ASN A 226 2.58 -8.60 17.09
CA ASN A 226 2.17 -7.30 17.61
C ASN A 226 1.13 -6.72 16.67
N THR A 227 0.10 -6.12 17.24
CA THR A 227 -0.93 -5.40 16.48
C THR A 227 -0.75 -3.92 16.71
N VAL A 228 -0.61 -3.17 15.62
CA VAL A 228 -0.54 -1.71 15.64
C VAL A 228 -1.80 -1.17 14.99
N GLU A 229 -2.55 -0.35 15.72
CA GLU A 229 -3.77 0.30 15.24
C GLU A 229 -3.49 1.81 15.13
N ILE A 230 -3.66 2.36 13.94
CA ILE A 230 -3.40 3.75 13.61
C ILE A 230 -4.73 4.39 13.22
N GLU A 231 -5.23 5.29 14.06
CA GLU A 231 -6.40 6.10 13.77
C GLU A 231 -5.95 7.37 13.04
N TYR A 232 -6.60 7.67 11.91
CA TYR A 232 -6.36 8.88 11.12
C TYR A 232 -7.67 9.38 10.51
N ALA A 233 -7.66 10.56 9.90
CA ALA A 233 -8.88 11.18 9.37
C ALA A 233 -9.64 10.32 8.32
N GLY A 234 -8.99 9.33 7.71
CA GLY A 234 -9.57 8.40 6.73
C GLY A 234 -10.04 7.06 7.30
N GLY A 235 -9.94 6.84 8.62
CA GLY A 235 -10.33 5.61 9.32
C GLY A 235 -9.20 5.00 10.12
N THR A 236 -9.26 3.68 10.31
CA THR A 236 -8.26 2.91 11.06
C THR A 236 -7.41 2.08 10.11
N ALA A 237 -6.09 2.15 10.24
CA ALA A 237 -5.16 1.21 9.62
C ALA A 237 -4.64 0.23 10.68
N THR A 238 -4.67 -1.06 10.38
CA THR A 238 -4.11 -2.10 11.23
C THR A 238 -2.85 -2.66 10.57
N VAL A 239 -1.73 -2.65 11.29
CA VAL A 239 -0.47 -3.27 10.87
C VAL A 239 -0.19 -4.44 11.81
N ILE A 240 -0.05 -5.65 11.26
CA ILE A 240 0.34 -6.84 12.03
C ILE A 240 1.84 -7.05 11.84
N ILE A 241 2.58 -7.08 12.93
CA ILE A 241 4.05 -7.13 12.93
C ILE A 241 4.51 -8.38 13.68
N LYS A 242 5.31 -9.21 13.03
CA LYS A 242 6.03 -10.31 13.69
C LYS A 242 7.35 -9.81 14.26
N ASN A 243 7.65 -10.25 15.47
CA ASN A 243 8.97 -10.13 16.10
C ASN A 243 9.47 -11.53 16.42
N GLU A 244 10.57 -11.96 15.79
CA GLU A 244 11.17 -13.28 16.00
C GLU A 244 11.61 -13.53 17.45
N ASN A 245 11.94 -12.45 18.19
CA ASN A 245 12.37 -12.49 19.58
C ASN A 245 11.22 -12.24 20.58
N GLY A 246 9.99 -12.09 20.09
CA GLY A 246 8.85 -11.77 20.93
C GLY A 246 8.39 -12.93 21.83
N THR A 247 7.63 -12.62 22.86
CA THR A 247 6.97 -13.62 23.73
C THR A 247 5.61 -14.00 23.17
N ASP A 248 5.17 -15.25 23.35
CA ASP A 248 3.80 -15.64 22.98
C ASP A 248 2.78 -14.93 23.88
N ASP A 249 1.58 -14.66 23.36
CA ASP A 249 0.45 -13.95 24.03
C ASP A 249 -0.07 -14.60 25.34
N GLY A 250 0.63 -15.60 25.88
CA GLY A 250 0.22 -16.42 27.02
C GLY A 250 1.23 -16.54 28.16
N ASP A 251 2.44 -16.00 28.06
CA ASP A 251 3.38 -16.00 29.19
C ASP A 251 3.51 -14.60 29.78
N THR A 252 2.86 -14.40 30.93
CA THR A 252 3.37 -13.50 31.95
C THR A 252 4.88 -13.73 32.12
N PRO A 253 5.71 -12.69 32.25
CA PRO A 253 7.14 -12.89 32.48
C PRO A 253 7.30 -13.63 33.80
N THR A 254 7.59 -14.94 33.74
CA THR A 254 8.22 -15.62 34.87
C THR A 254 9.63 -15.07 34.89
N VAL A 255 9.84 -14.03 35.70
CA VAL A 255 11.16 -13.71 36.21
C VAL A 255 11.68 -14.97 36.91
N THR A 256 12.44 -15.79 36.21
CA THR A 256 13.33 -16.74 36.87
C THR A 256 14.41 -15.90 37.54
N PRO A 257 14.47 -15.84 38.88
CA PRO A 257 15.64 -15.27 39.53
C PRO A 257 16.82 -16.14 39.10
N THR A 258 17.86 -15.52 38.56
CA THR A 258 19.14 -16.21 38.38
C THR A 258 19.57 -16.74 39.75
N GLU A 259 19.55 -18.06 39.92
CA GLU A 259 20.12 -18.70 41.10
C GLU A 259 21.60 -18.29 41.18
N LYS A 260 21.92 -17.46 42.17
CA LYS A 260 23.30 -17.31 42.63
C LYS A 260 23.62 -18.56 43.47
N PRO A 261 24.77 -19.23 43.27
CA PRO A 261 25.11 -20.42 44.04
C PRO A 261 25.29 -20.11 45.53
N THR A 262 24.74 -20.99 46.34
CA THR A 262 24.95 -21.19 47.77
C THR A 262 26.44 -21.21 48.15
N GLU A 263 26.87 -20.29 49.00
CA GLU A 263 28.03 -20.51 49.88
C GLU A 263 27.54 -20.78 51.30
N ALA A 264 28.22 -21.72 51.96
CA ALA A 264 27.84 -22.46 53.16
C ALA A 264 27.63 -21.62 54.43
N PRO A 265 26.91 -22.14 55.45
CA PRO A 265 26.71 -21.45 56.71
C PRO A 265 27.93 -21.64 57.63
N THR A 266 28.33 -20.61 58.36
CA THR A 266 29.22 -20.77 59.53
C THR A 266 28.84 -19.76 60.61
N VAL A 267 28.10 -20.29 61.60
CA VAL A 267 28.07 -20.02 63.05
C VAL A 267 27.96 -18.56 63.57
N ALA A 268 26.94 -18.37 64.40
CA ALA A 268 26.65 -17.18 65.23
C ALA A 268 27.77 -16.82 66.23
N PRO A 269 27.76 -15.61 66.83
CA PRO A 269 26.98 -15.44 68.06
C PRO A 269 26.22 -14.11 68.23
N THR A 270 25.06 -14.29 68.84
CA THR A 270 24.31 -13.53 69.85
C THR A 270 24.76 -12.16 70.37
N ASP A 271 23.73 -11.35 70.67
CA ASP A 271 23.49 -10.58 71.91
C ASP A 271 23.38 -9.02 71.84
N VAL A 272 22.11 -8.60 71.75
CA VAL A 272 21.37 -7.53 72.50
C VAL A 272 21.77 -6.03 72.41
N PRO A 273 20.85 -5.09 72.78
CA PRO A 273 20.56 -3.87 72.01
C PRO A 273 20.90 -2.59 72.79
N THR A 274 21.03 -1.46 72.11
CA THR A 274 21.03 -0.09 72.69
C THR A 274 21.35 0.87 71.54
N GLU A 275 20.84 2.09 71.42
CA GLU A 275 19.95 2.92 72.21
C GLU A 275 19.51 4.05 71.26
N ASN A 276 18.28 4.54 71.40
CA ASN A 276 17.82 5.76 70.75
C ASN A 276 18.46 6.96 71.47
N PRO A 277 18.85 8.04 70.77
CA PRO A 277 18.28 9.35 71.10
C PRO A 277 18.04 10.20 69.84
N THR A 278 16.82 10.70 69.60
CA THR A 278 16.22 11.95 70.13
C THR A 278 16.30 13.08 69.10
N GLU A 279 15.13 13.70 68.92
CA GLU A 279 14.82 14.88 68.10
C GLU A 279 15.66 16.12 68.45
N ALA A 280 15.94 16.95 67.44
CA ALA A 280 15.61 18.38 67.46
C ALA A 280 15.87 19.03 66.08
N PRO A 281 14.88 19.72 65.47
CA PRO A 281 15.13 20.72 64.45
C PRO A 281 15.34 22.07 65.15
N THR A 282 16.48 22.74 64.93
CA THR A 282 16.66 24.12 65.42
C THR A 282 16.35 25.09 64.30
N ALA A 283 15.29 25.87 64.53
CA ALA A 283 14.95 27.07 63.78
C ALA A 283 15.88 28.23 64.17
N ASP A 284 16.26 29.05 63.19
CA ASP A 284 16.19 30.52 63.34
C ASP A 284 16.38 31.21 61.97
N PRO A 285 15.38 31.98 61.50
CA PRO A 285 15.57 33.07 60.56
C PRO A 285 15.39 34.40 61.33
N THR A 286 16.47 35.15 61.55
CA THR A 286 16.37 36.47 62.18
C THR A 286 16.34 37.59 61.14
N GLN A 287 15.16 38.20 61.06
CA GLN A 287 14.75 39.61 60.77
C GLN A 287 15.87 40.67 60.74
N ALA A 288 15.80 41.85 60.09
CA ALA A 288 14.86 42.57 59.19
C ALA A 288 15.59 43.92 58.83
N PRO A 289 14.90 45.06 58.62
CA PRO A 289 14.30 45.59 57.39
C PRO A 289 15.01 46.88 56.89
N THR A 290 14.73 47.37 55.67
CA THR A 290 14.65 48.83 55.42
C THR A 290 13.78 49.13 54.19
N GLU A 291 12.80 50.00 54.42
CA GLU A 291 11.84 50.64 53.51
C GLU A 291 12.59 51.52 52.48
N GLU A 292 12.09 51.82 51.28
CA GLU A 292 11.12 52.89 51.02
C GLU A 292 10.82 52.86 49.50
N SER A 293 9.55 52.86 49.11
CA SER A 293 8.81 54.03 48.61
C SER A 293 8.72 54.04 47.07
N THR A 294 7.57 53.64 46.54
CA THR A 294 6.47 54.53 46.06
C THR A 294 6.74 55.12 44.68
N ALA A 295 6.04 54.61 43.66
CA ALA A 295 5.26 55.38 42.67
C ALA A 295 4.96 54.56 41.40
N ALA A 296 3.72 54.10 41.29
CA ALA A 296 2.96 54.06 40.03
C ALA A 296 1.72 54.95 40.30
N PRO A 297 1.08 55.61 39.32
CA PRO A 297 0.77 55.11 37.96
C PRO A 297 1.17 56.13 36.86
N GLY A 298 1.37 55.78 35.60
CA GLY A 298 0.37 55.27 34.65
C GLY A 298 0.16 56.31 33.54
N SER A 299 -0.23 55.83 32.35
CA SER A 299 -0.46 56.54 31.07
C SER A 299 0.83 56.97 30.35
N GLU A 300 1.21 56.22 29.31
CA GLU A 300 0.87 56.49 27.90
C GLU A 300 1.56 57.75 27.38
N ILE A 301 2.40 57.59 26.35
CA ILE A 301 2.25 58.20 25.02
C ILE A 301 3.58 58.10 24.24
N LYS A 302 3.47 57.38 23.13
CA LYS A 302 4.03 57.57 21.79
C LYS A 302 5.55 57.75 21.60
N LEU A 303 6.06 56.71 20.95
CA LEU A 303 7.01 56.68 19.83
C LEU A 303 7.03 57.97 18.97
N ASP A 304 8.14 58.69 19.01
CA ASP A 304 8.58 59.62 17.96
C ASP A 304 10.11 59.68 17.83
N LYS A 305 10.62 59.15 16.71
CA LYS A 305 11.64 59.74 15.82
C LYS A 305 12.07 58.66 14.83
N GLU A 306 11.58 58.67 13.59
CA GLU A 306 12.09 59.49 12.47
C GLU A 306 13.62 59.42 12.38
N PHE A 307 14.15 58.79 11.33
CA PHE A 307 14.52 59.46 10.08
C PHE A 307 15.43 58.53 9.27
N ASN A 308 15.04 58.22 8.03
CA ASN A 308 15.95 58.37 6.90
C ASN A 308 15.14 58.40 5.61
N GLU A 309 15.12 59.60 5.03
CA GLU A 309 15.06 59.91 3.60
C GLU A 309 16.06 59.01 2.83
N GLU A 310 15.99 58.76 1.52
CA GLU A 310 15.65 59.59 0.36
C GLU A 310 15.18 58.63 -0.76
N GLY A 311 14.15 58.96 -1.54
CA GLY A 311 14.32 59.62 -2.84
C GLY A 311 14.03 58.60 -3.97
N THR A 312 13.33 58.88 -5.06
CA THR A 312 13.13 60.12 -5.79
C THR A 312 12.08 59.93 -6.88
N PHE A 313 11.27 60.99 -7.07
CA PHE A 313 10.62 61.52 -8.28
C PHE A 313 9.74 60.64 -9.18
#